data_AF-A0A973BDA9-F1
#
_entry.id   AF-A0A973BDA9-F1
#
_cell.length_a   1.000
_cell.length_b   1.000
_cell.length_c   1.000
_cell.angle_alpha   90.00
_cell.angle_beta   90.00
_cell.angle_gamma   90.00
#
_symmetry.space_group_name_H-M   'P 1'
#
loop_
_entity.id
_entity.type
_entity.pdbx_description
1 polymer ?
#
loop_
_entity_poly.entity_id
_entity_poly.type
_entity_poly.pdbx_seq_one_letter_code
_entity_poly.pdbx_strand_id
1 'polypeptide(L)'
;MGGEYHVSKRKRRYIGAVIATIVTTVAAMDLVAEAQTETRAQTCYLRDATEWQLALHDTEQEQSPAYIREVTETFLSDCPDRPEFQDASRIAGIAAADMQDATAAALHFRNAGWMSDLMSNFYAISTFSAAGDTQSAWRVRDQMVESWRTRLDRHPNVSVSAEALEHGMLYQVYFSELDREARTRAAWVAVPFGPGFPATLSFSHDRMRMALRKARAAEDFDFRYVDLNRCRGRRTLGRIDTKIATHDFDASARASLSAYLAAPDQPDTETITLCAFPDRLLPGVPKP
;
A
#
# COMPACT_ATOMS: atom_id res chain seq x y z
N MET A 1 -77.90 -16.49 -4.50
CA MET A 1 -77.02 -15.50 -5.18
C MET A 1 -77.72 -14.15 -5.11
N GLY A 2 -77.22 -13.03 -4.61
CA GLY A 2 -76.07 -12.69 -3.77
C GLY A 2 -76.49 -11.38 -3.05
N GLY A 3 -76.21 -11.27 -1.75
CA GLY A 3 -76.66 -10.15 -0.92
C GLY A 3 -75.68 -8.97 -1.01
N GLU A 4 -76.14 -7.83 -1.51
CA GLU A 4 -75.38 -6.58 -1.50
C GLU A 4 -75.35 -5.99 -0.08
N TYR A 5 -74.19 -6.07 0.57
CA TYR A 5 -73.96 -5.44 1.87
C TYR A 5 -73.75 -3.93 1.70
N HIS A 6 -74.79 -3.14 1.94
CA HIS A 6 -74.67 -1.68 2.04
C HIS A 6 -73.93 -1.27 3.32
N VAL A 7 -72.65 -0.94 3.18
CA VAL A 7 -71.83 -0.37 4.27
C VAL A 7 -72.26 1.08 4.54
N SER A 8 -72.83 1.34 5.73
CA SER A 8 -73.32 2.66 6.12
C SER A 8 -72.22 3.74 6.13
N LYS A 9 -72.59 5.00 5.87
CA LYS A 9 -71.66 6.16 5.83
C LYS A 9 -70.77 6.26 7.10
N ARG A 10 -71.28 5.82 8.25
CA ARG A 10 -70.54 5.81 9.53
C ARG A 10 -69.41 4.77 9.53
N LYS A 11 -69.65 3.58 8.97
CA LYS A 11 -68.63 2.52 8.82
C LYS A 11 -67.55 2.93 7.81
N ARG A 12 -67.91 3.63 6.72
CA ARG A 12 -66.93 4.19 5.77
C ARG A 12 -66.01 5.23 6.40
N ARG A 13 -66.54 6.10 7.28
CA ARG A 13 -65.73 7.07 8.04
C ARG A 13 -64.77 6.40 9.04
N TYR A 14 -65.22 5.34 9.72
CA TYR A 14 -64.35 4.57 10.61
C TYR A 14 -63.23 3.85 9.87
N ILE A 15 -63.53 3.23 8.72
CA ILE A 15 -62.51 2.60 7.88
C ILE A 15 -61.51 3.65 7.35
N GLY A 16 -61.99 4.81 6.90
CA GLY A 16 -61.12 5.91 6.48
C GLY A 16 -60.22 6.43 7.60
N ALA A 17 -60.74 6.54 8.83
CA ALA A 17 -59.94 6.95 9.99
C ALA A 17 -58.87 5.90 10.34
N VAL A 18 -59.21 4.60 10.31
CA VAL A 18 -58.24 3.53 10.58
C VAL A 18 -57.14 3.50 9.52
N ILE A 19 -57.49 3.62 8.23
CA ILE A 19 -56.49 3.68 7.15
C ILE A 19 -55.61 4.91 7.29
N ALA A 20 -56.19 6.08 7.60
CA ALA A 20 -55.41 7.30 7.82
C ALA A 20 -54.42 7.14 8.99
N THR A 21 -54.84 6.54 10.10
CA THR A 21 -53.96 6.26 11.25
C THR A 21 -52.85 5.28 10.90
N ILE A 22 -53.13 4.23 10.12
CA ILE A 22 -52.13 3.26 9.66
C ILE A 22 -51.13 3.95 8.73
N VAL A 23 -51.59 4.74 7.77
CA VAL A 23 -50.72 5.45 6.84
C VAL A 23 -49.86 6.48 7.57
N THR A 24 -50.40 7.22 8.55
CA THR A 24 -49.60 8.17 9.33
C THR A 24 -48.64 7.49 10.28
N THR A 25 -48.97 6.33 10.85
CA THR A 25 -48.02 5.57 11.68
C THR A 25 -46.91 4.95 10.85
N VAL A 26 -47.22 4.37 9.68
CA VAL A 26 -46.20 3.84 8.76
C VAL A 26 -45.30 4.97 8.25
N ALA A 27 -45.87 6.08 7.77
CA ALA A 27 -45.09 7.22 7.33
C ALA A 27 -44.27 7.85 8.47
N ALA A 28 -44.78 7.87 9.70
CA ALA A 28 -44.00 8.32 10.86
C ALA A 28 -42.87 7.34 11.21
N MET A 29 -43.05 6.03 11.03
CA MET A 29 -42.00 5.04 11.24
C MET A 29 -40.92 5.11 10.16
N ASP A 30 -41.29 5.32 8.90
CA ASP A 30 -40.36 5.53 7.80
C ASP A 30 -39.57 6.83 7.97
N LEU A 31 -40.25 7.93 8.37
CA LEU A 31 -39.57 9.19 8.70
C LEU A 31 -38.69 9.09 9.94
N VAL A 32 -39.02 8.24 10.93
CA VAL A 32 -38.15 7.98 12.09
C VAL A 32 -36.97 7.09 11.70
N ALA A 33 -37.13 6.15 10.77
CA ALA A 33 -36.03 5.34 10.24
C ALA A 33 -35.07 6.19 9.38
N GLU A 34 -35.61 7.07 8.53
CA GLU A 34 -34.83 8.04 7.75
C GLU A 34 -34.16 9.09 8.65
N ALA A 35 -34.86 9.58 9.68
CA ALA A 35 -34.25 10.44 10.69
C ALA A 35 -33.16 9.70 11.47
N GLN A 36 -33.32 8.42 11.82
CA GLN A 36 -32.28 7.63 12.48
C GLN A 36 -31.03 7.46 11.61
N THR A 37 -31.16 7.43 10.27
CA THR A 37 -30.01 7.50 9.37
C THR A 37 -29.36 8.89 9.30
N GLU A 38 -30.11 9.99 9.47
CA GLU A 38 -29.57 11.35 9.53
C GLU A 38 -29.09 11.78 10.94
N THR A 39 -29.52 11.10 12.02
CA THR A 39 -29.11 11.41 13.42
C THR A 39 -27.81 10.72 13.84
N ARG A 40 -27.04 10.17 12.89
CA ARG A 40 -25.68 9.65 13.12
C ARG A 40 -24.59 10.55 12.54
N ALA A 41 -24.84 11.85 12.43
CA ALA A 41 -23.76 12.81 12.61
C ALA A 41 -23.33 12.79 14.10
N GLN A 42 -22.77 11.66 14.57
CA GLN A 42 -21.99 11.66 15.78
C GLN A 42 -20.88 12.67 15.54
N THR A 43 -20.91 13.79 16.26
CA THR A 43 -19.80 14.73 16.26
C THR A 43 -18.58 13.99 16.80
N CYS A 44 -17.72 13.51 15.92
CA CYS A 44 -16.53 12.79 16.33
C CYS A 44 -15.46 13.75 16.85
N TYR A 45 -15.00 13.49 18.06
CA TYR A 45 -14.02 14.26 18.79
C TYR A 45 -12.64 13.62 18.72
N LEU A 46 -11.63 14.36 19.20
CA LEU A 46 -10.26 13.83 19.34
C LEU A 46 -10.21 12.57 20.23
N ARG A 47 -11.15 12.47 21.17
CA ARG A 47 -11.27 11.33 22.07
C ARG A 47 -11.54 10.03 21.30
N ASP A 48 -12.42 10.04 20.30
CA ASP A 48 -12.76 8.83 19.52
C ASP A 48 -11.54 8.31 18.75
N ALA A 49 -10.75 9.22 18.17
CA ALA A 49 -9.48 8.87 17.53
C ALA A 49 -8.45 8.31 18.54
N THR A 50 -8.43 8.85 19.77
CA THR A 50 -7.55 8.35 20.83
C THR A 50 -7.99 6.97 21.31
N GLU A 51 -9.29 6.72 21.45
CA GLU A 51 -9.84 5.41 21.82
C GLU A 51 -9.53 4.35 20.77
N TRP A 52 -9.67 4.70 19.48
CA TRP A 52 -9.23 3.84 18.38
C TRP A 52 -7.72 3.53 18.44
N GLN A 53 -6.86 4.54 18.63
CA GLN A 53 -5.41 4.32 18.75
C GLN A 53 -5.05 3.46 19.97
N LEU A 54 -5.74 3.62 21.09
CA LEU A 54 -5.54 2.79 22.27
C LEU A 54 -5.95 1.34 22.02
N ALA A 55 -7.05 1.10 21.30
CA ALA A 55 -7.49 -0.25 20.95
C ALA A 55 -6.45 -1.01 20.09
N LEU A 56 -5.77 -0.31 19.17
CA LEU A 56 -4.68 -0.88 18.35
C LEU A 56 -3.42 -1.25 19.15
N HIS A 57 -3.32 -0.79 20.40
CA HIS A 57 -2.20 -1.04 21.30
C HIS A 57 -2.62 -1.75 22.59
N ASP A 58 -3.85 -2.26 22.65
CA ASP A 58 -4.35 -2.98 23.81
C ASP A 58 -3.57 -4.30 23.99
N THR A 59 -2.87 -4.42 25.10
CA THR A 59 -2.09 -5.61 25.45
C THR A 59 -2.94 -6.76 25.96
N GLU A 60 -4.20 -6.51 26.32
CA GLU A 60 -5.14 -7.55 26.79
C GLU A 60 -5.81 -8.30 25.64
N GLN A 61 -5.81 -7.72 24.43
CA GLN A 61 -6.35 -8.32 23.22
C GLN A 61 -5.24 -8.88 22.33
N GLU A 62 -5.51 -10.02 21.68
CA GLU A 62 -4.64 -10.53 20.63
C GLU A 62 -4.75 -9.62 19.40
N GLN A 63 -3.65 -8.93 19.06
CA GLN A 63 -3.56 -8.00 17.92
C GLN A 63 -3.50 -8.76 16.57
N SER A 64 -4.53 -9.56 16.31
CA SER A 64 -4.72 -10.26 15.05
C SER A 64 -5.20 -9.31 13.94
N PRO A 65 -4.93 -9.61 12.67
CA PRO A 65 -5.47 -8.82 11.55
C PRO A 65 -6.99 -8.66 11.59
N ALA A 66 -7.73 -9.70 12.01
CA ALA A 66 -9.18 -9.63 12.13
C ALA A 66 -9.62 -8.59 13.17
N TYR A 67 -8.99 -8.58 14.35
CA TYR A 67 -9.28 -7.61 15.40
C TYR A 67 -8.93 -6.19 14.96
N ILE A 68 -7.73 -5.99 14.40
CA ILE A 68 -7.28 -4.67 13.90
C ILE A 68 -8.27 -4.14 12.87
N ARG A 69 -8.73 -5.00 11.94
CA ARG A 69 -9.72 -4.61 10.94
C ARG A 69 -11.04 -4.21 11.60
N GLU A 70 -11.57 -5.02 12.51
CA GLU A 70 -12.85 -4.77 13.19
C GLU A 70 -12.87 -3.43 13.93
N VAL A 71 -11.88 -3.18 14.80
CA VAL A 71 -11.83 -1.92 15.58
C VAL A 71 -11.65 -0.71 14.68
N THR A 72 -10.89 -0.86 13.59
CA THR A 72 -10.64 0.24 12.65
C THR A 72 -11.86 0.49 11.74
N GLU A 73 -12.55 -0.54 11.27
CA GLU A 73 -13.79 -0.41 10.51
C GLU A 73 -14.91 0.21 11.35
N THR A 74 -14.96 -0.10 12.65
CA THR A 74 -15.87 0.55 13.60
C THR A 74 -15.58 2.05 13.69
N PHE A 75 -14.32 2.44 13.88
CA PHE A 75 -13.92 3.85 13.88
C PHE A 75 -14.25 4.56 12.55
N LEU A 76 -13.96 3.92 11.40
CA LEU A 76 -14.27 4.48 10.08
C LEU A 76 -15.77 4.68 9.84
N SER A 77 -16.60 3.76 10.35
CA SER A 77 -18.06 3.84 10.28
C SER A 77 -18.62 4.94 11.18
N ASP A 78 -18.13 5.02 12.41
CA ASP A 78 -18.63 5.98 13.40
C ASP A 78 -18.15 7.41 13.10
N CYS A 79 -16.96 7.53 12.49
CA CYS A 79 -16.26 8.81 12.31
C CYS A 79 -15.69 9.04 10.89
N PRO A 80 -16.53 9.09 9.85
CA PRO A 80 -16.08 9.16 8.45
C PRO A 80 -15.39 10.48 8.05
N ASP A 81 -15.72 11.60 8.71
CA ASP A 81 -15.23 12.94 8.33
C ASP A 81 -13.94 13.36 9.06
N ARG A 82 -13.31 12.43 9.78
CA ARG A 82 -12.12 12.71 10.60
C ARG A 82 -10.84 12.86 9.77
N PRO A 83 -9.88 13.71 10.20
CA PRO A 83 -8.57 13.77 9.58
C PRO A 83 -7.82 12.42 9.55
N GLU A 84 -8.07 11.57 10.54
CA GLU A 84 -7.45 10.25 10.67
C GLU A 84 -8.01 9.20 9.69
N PHE A 85 -9.11 9.51 8.98
CA PHE A 85 -9.82 8.56 8.11
C PHE A 85 -8.92 7.87 7.08
N GLN A 86 -8.02 8.62 6.45
CA GLN A 86 -7.10 8.06 5.44
C GLN A 86 -6.11 7.07 6.05
N ASP A 87 -5.57 7.37 7.23
CA ASP A 87 -4.61 6.50 7.91
C ASP A 87 -5.28 5.27 8.52
N ALA A 88 -6.49 5.44 9.08
CA ALA A 88 -7.33 4.33 9.51
C ALA A 88 -7.70 3.41 8.34
N SER A 89 -8.06 3.97 7.18
CA SER A 89 -8.31 3.20 5.96
C SER A 89 -7.06 2.43 5.52
N ARG A 90 -5.86 3.04 5.61
CA ARG A 90 -4.60 2.33 5.32
C ARG A 90 -4.39 1.13 6.25
N ILE A 91 -4.61 1.30 7.55
CA ILE A 91 -4.45 0.24 8.56
C ILE A 91 -5.46 -0.90 8.32
N ALA A 92 -6.74 -0.57 8.10
CA ALA A 92 -7.76 -1.57 7.76
C ALA A 92 -7.43 -2.31 6.45
N GLY A 93 -6.85 -1.61 5.46
CA GLY A 93 -6.39 -2.20 4.20
C GLY A 93 -5.27 -3.21 4.38
N ILE A 94 -4.27 -2.91 5.23
CA ILE A 94 -3.19 -3.85 5.56
C ILE A 94 -3.76 -5.07 6.29
N ALA A 95 -4.61 -4.85 7.30
CA ALA A 95 -5.21 -5.93 8.06
C ALA A 95 -6.07 -6.86 7.18
N ALA A 96 -6.89 -6.30 6.29
CA ALA A 96 -7.65 -7.07 5.31
C ALA A 96 -6.74 -7.83 4.31
N ALA A 97 -5.62 -7.23 3.92
CA ALA A 97 -4.65 -7.87 3.03
C ALA A 97 -3.93 -9.04 3.71
N ASP A 98 -3.57 -8.93 4.99
CA ASP A 98 -2.99 -10.01 5.78
C ASP A 98 -3.98 -11.17 5.97
N MET A 99 -5.30 -10.88 5.95
CA MET A 99 -6.37 -11.88 5.90
C MET A 99 -6.64 -12.46 4.50
N GLN A 100 -5.90 -12.04 3.47
CA GLN A 100 -6.10 -12.40 2.06
C GLN A 100 -7.47 -11.99 1.49
N ASP A 101 -8.12 -10.98 2.08
CA ASP A 101 -9.38 -10.41 1.58
C ASP A 101 -9.07 -9.25 0.61
N ALA A 102 -8.74 -9.59 -0.64
CA ALA A 102 -8.34 -8.63 -1.65
C ALA A 102 -9.42 -7.58 -1.94
N THR A 103 -10.70 -7.96 -1.86
CA THR A 103 -11.80 -7.04 -2.16
C THR A 103 -11.97 -5.98 -1.08
N ALA A 104 -12.00 -6.39 0.20
CA ALA A 104 -12.07 -5.44 1.31
C ALA A 104 -10.82 -4.57 1.38
N ALA A 105 -9.63 -5.17 1.21
CA ALA A 105 -8.38 -4.44 1.21
C ALA A 105 -8.32 -3.39 0.08
N ALA A 106 -8.79 -3.72 -1.13
CA ALA A 106 -8.81 -2.78 -2.25
C ALA A 106 -9.78 -1.61 -2.03
N LEU A 107 -10.89 -1.82 -1.31
CA LEU A 107 -11.78 -0.74 -0.89
C LEU A 107 -11.06 0.21 0.08
N HIS A 108 -10.43 -0.34 1.10
CA HIS A 108 -9.70 0.43 2.11
C HIS A 108 -8.51 1.21 1.54
N PHE A 109 -7.70 0.60 0.66
CA PHE A 109 -6.61 1.31 0.00
C PHE A 109 -7.09 2.41 -0.96
N ARG A 110 -8.27 2.29 -1.56
CA ARG A 110 -8.87 3.40 -2.34
C ARG A 110 -9.22 4.58 -1.44
N ASN A 111 -9.78 4.31 -0.26
CA ASN A 111 -10.14 5.33 0.73
C ASN A 111 -8.91 5.99 1.36
N ALA A 112 -7.85 5.23 1.59
CA ALA A 112 -6.58 5.74 2.10
C ALA A 112 -5.92 6.73 1.12
N GLY A 113 -6.10 6.50 -0.19
CA GLY A 113 -5.53 7.35 -1.23
C GLY A 113 -4.01 7.22 -1.32
N TRP A 114 -3.32 8.35 -1.47
CA TRP A 114 -1.87 8.39 -1.62
C TRP A 114 -1.15 8.18 -0.28
N MET A 115 -0.28 7.17 -0.20
CA MET A 115 0.45 6.82 1.02
C MET A 115 1.93 7.19 0.88
N SER A 116 2.54 7.71 1.95
CA SER A 116 3.95 8.14 1.93
C SER A 116 4.95 7.01 2.15
N ASP A 117 4.52 5.91 2.78
CA ASP A 117 5.37 4.79 3.12
C ASP A 117 5.40 3.74 1.99
N LEU A 118 6.59 3.18 1.74
CA LEU A 118 6.76 2.23 0.64
C LEU A 118 5.99 0.93 0.90
N MET A 119 5.99 0.43 2.13
CA MET A 119 5.37 -0.84 2.47
C MET A 119 3.87 -0.86 2.15
N SER A 120 3.11 0.13 2.61
CA SER A 120 1.66 0.22 2.37
C SER A 120 1.35 0.37 0.87
N ASN A 121 2.19 1.10 0.11
CA ASN A 121 2.05 1.16 -1.34
C ASN A 121 2.26 -0.21 -2.00
N PHE A 122 3.24 -1.01 -1.57
CA PHE A 122 3.42 -2.37 -2.08
C PHE A 122 2.27 -3.31 -1.70
N TYR A 123 1.73 -3.17 -0.49
CA TYR A 123 0.48 -3.85 -0.11
C TYR A 123 -0.65 -3.49 -1.07
N ALA A 124 -0.88 -2.19 -1.31
CA ALA A 124 -1.93 -1.74 -2.22
C ALA A 124 -1.75 -2.26 -3.65
N ILE A 125 -0.53 -2.25 -4.20
CA ILE A 125 -0.26 -2.78 -5.55
C ILE A 125 -0.63 -4.27 -5.64
N SER A 126 -0.20 -5.08 -4.67
CA SER A 126 -0.51 -6.52 -4.64
C SER A 126 -2.01 -6.77 -4.45
N THR A 127 -2.65 -6.02 -3.55
CA THR A 127 -4.09 -6.10 -3.30
C THR A 127 -4.93 -5.74 -4.52
N PHE A 128 -4.63 -4.62 -5.18
CA PHE A 128 -5.34 -4.22 -6.38
C PHE A 128 -5.21 -5.25 -7.50
N SER A 129 -4.02 -5.85 -7.63
CA SER A 129 -3.78 -6.90 -8.62
C SER A 129 -4.57 -8.18 -8.32
N ALA A 130 -4.59 -8.62 -7.05
CA ALA A 130 -5.38 -9.77 -6.59
C ALA A 130 -6.90 -9.52 -6.69
N ALA A 131 -7.34 -8.26 -6.59
CA ALA A 131 -8.72 -7.85 -6.80
C ALA A 131 -9.09 -7.64 -8.29
N GLY A 132 -8.14 -7.84 -9.22
CA GLY A 132 -8.34 -7.64 -10.66
C GLY A 132 -8.30 -6.19 -11.15
N ASP A 133 -8.05 -5.21 -10.26
CA ASP A 133 -7.90 -3.80 -10.59
C ASP A 133 -6.44 -3.44 -10.90
N THR A 134 -5.92 -4.02 -11.98
CA THR A 134 -4.52 -3.79 -12.39
C THR A 134 -4.21 -2.33 -12.74
N GLN A 135 -5.20 -1.55 -13.17
CA GLN A 135 -5.03 -0.13 -13.46
C GLN A 135 -4.70 0.66 -12.19
N SER A 136 -5.44 0.43 -11.10
CA SER A 136 -5.13 1.06 -9.82
C SER A 136 -3.78 0.60 -9.27
N ALA A 137 -3.43 -0.68 -9.43
CA ALA A 137 -2.12 -1.20 -9.02
C ALA A 137 -0.97 -0.41 -9.67
N TRP A 138 -1.01 -0.22 -11.00
CA TRP A 138 0.05 0.50 -11.71
C TRP A 138 0.03 2.00 -11.47
N ARG A 139 -1.14 2.60 -11.27
CA ARG A 139 -1.24 3.99 -10.83
C ARG A 139 -0.55 4.22 -9.49
N VAL A 140 -0.75 3.34 -8.50
CA VAL A 140 -0.07 3.43 -7.20
C VAL A 140 1.44 3.28 -7.36
N ARG A 141 1.90 2.30 -8.14
CA ARG A 141 3.33 2.13 -8.44
C ARG A 141 3.94 3.39 -9.05
N ASP A 142 3.29 3.98 -10.05
CA ASP A 142 3.84 5.13 -10.76
C ASP A 142 3.91 6.37 -9.87
N GLN A 143 2.87 6.60 -9.05
CA GLN A 143 2.89 7.66 -8.04
C GLN A 143 4.01 7.42 -7.00
N MET A 144 4.23 6.16 -6.60
CA MET A 144 5.31 5.76 -5.70
C MET A 144 6.70 6.03 -6.28
N VAL A 145 6.93 5.64 -7.53
CA VAL A 145 8.18 5.91 -8.22
C VAL A 145 8.41 7.41 -8.39
N GLU A 146 7.38 8.17 -8.78
CA GLU A 146 7.52 9.61 -9.00
C GLU A 146 7.80 10.38 -7.70
N SER A 147 7.13 10.02 -6.61
CA SER A 147 7.40 10.58 -5.28
C SER A 147 8.82 10.24 -4.82
N TRP A 148 9.24 8.99 -5.00
CA TRP A 148 10.61 8.55 -4.71
C TRP A 148 11.65 9.36 -5.50
N ARG A 149 11.49 9.47 -6.83
CA ARG A 149 12.37 10.23 -7.72
C ARG A 149 12.45 11.69 -7.31
N THR A 150 11.30 12.32 -7.07
CA THR A 150 11.21 13.72 -6.65
C THR A 150 11.96 13.99 -5.34
N ARG A 151 11.91 13.05 -4.38
CA ARG A 151 12.66 13.17 -3.12
C ARG A 151 14.17 13.06 -3.35
N LEU A 152 14.61 12.15 -4.23
CA LEU A 152 16.03 12.02 -4.57
C LEU A 152 16.56 13.26 -5.28
N ASP A 153 15.84 13.77 -6.30
CA ASP A 153 16.24 14.94 -7.08
C ASP A 153 16.40 16.21 -6.24
N ARG A 154 15.65 16.33 -5.14
CA ARG A 154 15.72 17.48 -4.22
C ARG A 154 16.86 17.36 -3.20
N HIS A 155 17.50 16.20 -3.08
CA HIS A 155 18.52 15.96 -2.07
C HIS A 155 19.90 16.44 -2.56
N PRO A 156 20.60 17.32 -1.82
CA PRO A 156 21.84 17.95 -2.29
C PRO A 156 22.99 16.97 -2.53
N ASN A 157 22.93 15.81 -1.88
CA ASN A 157 23.96 14.75 -1.95
C ASN A 157 23.60 13.60 -2.90
N VAL A 158 22.58 13.77 -3.73
CA VAL A 158 22.12 12.76 -4.68
C VAL A 158 22.10 13.34 -6.09
N SER A 159 22.64 12.58 -7.04
CA SER A 159 22.49 12.85 -8.47
C SER A 159 21.69 11.72 -9.09
N VAL A 160 20.66 12.05 -9.84
CA VAL A 160 19.83 11.09 -10.57
C VAL A 160 19.92 11.40 -12.05
N SER A 161 20.28 10.39 -12.85
CA SER A 161 20.08 10.39 -14.28
C SER A 161 18.93 9.44 -14.62
N ALA A 162 18.18 9.76 -15.67
CA ALA A 162 17.09 8.94 -16.16
C ALA A 162 17.29 8.68 -17.65
N GLU A 163 17.07 7.43 -18.04
CA GLU A 163 17.16 6.99 -19.43
C GLU A 163 15.93 6.15 -19.79
N ALA A 164 15.29 6.49 -20.91
CA ALA A 164 14.24 5.67 -21.48
C ALA A 164 14.86 4.50 -22.27
N LEU A 165 14.40 3.29 -21.96
CA LEU A 165 14.68 2.05 -22.68
C LEU A 165 13.39 1.55 -23.35
N GLU A 166 13.49 0.51 -24.17
CA GLU A 166 12.36 -0.02 -24.94
C GLU A 166 11.13 -0.39 -24.09
N HIS A 167 11.36 -0.99 -22.91
CA HIS A 167 10.28 -1.50 -22.06
C HIS A 167 10.14 -0.77 -20.70
N GLY A 168 10.86 0.34 -20.49
CA GLY A 168 10.77 1.08 -19.24
C GLY A 168 11.81 2.17 -19.07
N MET A 169 11.88 2.73 -17.86
CA MET A 169 12.88 3.71 -17.45
C MET A 169 13.99 3.06 -16.65
N LEU A 170 15.22 3.47 -16.90
CA LEU A 170 16.37 3.20 -16.06
C LEU A 170 16.79 4.49 -15.36
N TYR A 171 16.75 4.48 -14.03
CA TYR A 171 17.30 5.54 -13.20
C TYR A 171 18.67 5.12 -12.69
N GLN A 172 19.67 5.98 -12.86
CA GLN A 172 20.98 5.79 -12.25
C GLN A 172 21.10 6.82 -11.12
N VAL A 173 21.26 6.33 -9.92
CA VAL A 173 21.32 7.14 -8.71
C VAL A 173 22.74 7.08 -8.19
N TYR A 174 23.37 8.23 -8.01
CA TYR A 174 24.70 8.37 -7.42
C TYR A 174 24.59 9.17 -6.13
N PHE A 175 25.20 8.66 -5.07
CA PHE A 175 25.25 9.30 -3.76
C PHE A 175 26.65 9.87 -3.52
N SER A 176 26.75 11.18 -3.22
CA SER A 176 28.04 11.84 -2.96
C SER A 176 28.68 11.34 -1.66
N GLU A 177 27.85 10.95 -0.69
CA GLU A 177 28.23 10.25 0.53
C GLU A 177 27.69 8.81 0.50
N LEU A 178 28.37 7.89 1.18
CA LEU A 178 27.85 6.52 1.32
C LEU A 178 26.53 6.58 2.09
N ASP A 179 25.44 6.09 1.49
CA ASP A 179 24.21 5.86 2.26
C ASP A 179 24.53 4.99 3.48
N ARG A 180 24.15 5.43 4.69
CA ARG A 180 24.47 4.70 5.92
C ARG A 180 23.72 3.37 6.04
N GLU A 181 22.52 3.27 5.43
CA GLU A 181 21.67 2.08 5.50
C GLU A 181 22.02 1.06 4.41
N ALA A 182 22.12 1.46 3.14
CA ALA A 182 22.50 0.55 2.05
C ALA A 182 24.02 0.45 1.81
N ARG A 183 24.83 1.42 2.28
CA ARG A 183 26.27 1.57 1.95
C ARG A 183 26.56 1.53 0.45
N THR A 184 25.62 2.02 -0.34
CA THR A 184 25.70 2.11 -1.80
C THR A 184 26.12 3.51 -2.19
N ARG A 185 27.19 3.63 -3.00
CA ARG A 185 27.51 4.90 -3.69
C ARG A 185 26.71 5.09 -4.99
N ALA A 186 26.14 4.02 -5.49
CA ALA A 186 25.27 4.06 -6.65
C ALA A 186 24.25 2.92 -6.62
N ALA A 187 23.12 3.17 -7.26
CA ALA A 187 22.07 2.19 -7.54
C ALA A 187 21.50 2.43 -8.94
N TRP A 188 21.12 1.36 -9.61
CA TRP A 188 20.42 1.40 -10.90
C TRP A 188 19.04 0.81 -10.71
N VAL A 189 18.00 1.63 -10.92
CA VAL A 189 16.61 1.27 -10.68
C VAL A 189 15.89 1.19 -12.02
N ALA A 190 15.34 0.03 -12.33
CA ALA A 190 14.54 -0.21 -13.52
C ALA A 190 13.05 -0.15 -13.17
N VAL A 191 12.29 0.66 -13.91
CA VAL A 191 10.84 0.81 -13.74
C VAL A 191 10.15 0.49 -15.06
N PRO A 192 9.31 -0.57 -15.12
CA PRO A 192 8.59 -0.92 -16.34
C PRO A 192 7.58 0.14 -16.78
N PHE A 193 7.44 0.38 -18.09
CA PHE A 193 6.32 1.17 -18.61
C PHE A 193 5.00 0.41 -18.50
N GLY A 194 5.04 -0.90 -18.74
CA GLY A 194 3.90 -1.81 -18.62
C GLY A 194 3.74 -2.38 -17.20
N PRO A 195 2.95 -3.45 -17.04
CA PRO A 195 2.77 -4.14 -15.77
C PRO A 195 4.09 -4.59 -15.13
N GLY A 196 4.16 -4.53 -13.80
CA GLY A 196 5.25 -5.12 -13.02
C GLY A 196 5.93 -4.17 -12.02
N PHE A 197 6.65 -4.77 -11.09
CA PHE A 197 7.40 -4.07 -10.06
C PHE A 197 8.72 -3.49 -10.60
N PRO A 198 9.23 -2.42 -9.96
CA PRO A 198 10.60 -1.99 -10.15
C PRO A 198 11.59 -3.13 -9.83
N ALA A 199 12.84 -2.99 -10.26
CA ALA A 199 13.96 -3.79 -9.77
C ALA A 199 15.20 -2.91 -9.64
N THR A 200 16.07 -3.27 -8.70
CA THR A 200 17.24 -2.45 -8.40
C THR A 200 18.49 -3.26 -8.32
N LEU A 201 19.49 -2.81 -9.05
CA LEU A 201 20.84 -3.30 -8.96
C LEU A 201 21.64 -2.34 -8.08
N SER A 202 22.28 -2.87 -7.03
CA SER A 202 23.09 -2.05 -6.13
C SER A 202 24.30 -2.79 -5.59
N PHE A 203 25.27 -2.04 -5.08
CA PHE A 203 26.44 -2.60 -4.40
C PHE A 203 26.18 -2.83 -2.92
N SER A 204 26.10 -4.08 -2.49
CA SER A 204 25.88 -4.43 -1.08
C SER A 204 27.19 -4.56 -0.30
N HIS A 205 27.20 -3.98 0.91
CA HIS A 205 28.16 -4.26 1.98
C HIS A 205 27.45 -4.99 3.14
N ASP A 206 26.88 -6.16 2.87
CA ASP A 206 26.17 -6.95 3.88
C ASP A 206 27.12 -7.39 5.01
N ARG A 207 27.04 -6.71 6.17
CA ARG A 207 27.94 -6.91 7.32
C ARG A 207 27.94 -8.34 7.82
N MET A 208 26.82 -9.06 7.74
CA MET A 208 26.74 -10.44 8.22
C MET A 208 27.44 -11.38 7.25
N ARG A 209 27.29 -11.19 5.93
CA ARG A 209 28.05 -11.95 4.92
C ARG A 209 29.54 -11.64 4.99
N MET A 210 29.90 -10.38 5.23
CA MET A 210 31.30 -10.00 5.46
C MET A 210 31.85 -10.62 6.75
N ALA A 211 31.12 -10.54 7.87
CA ALA A 211 31.53 -11.11 9.16
C ALA A 211 31.66 -12.64 9.12
N LEU A 212 30.68 -13.34 8.55
CA LEU A 212 30.69 -14.80 8.43
C LEU A 212 31.82 -15.30 7.51
N ARG A 213 32.30 -14.45 6.59
CA ARG A 213 33.45 -14.73 5.75
C ARG A 213 34.78 -14.32 6.38
N LYS A 214 34.87 -13.18 7.08
CA LYS A 214 36.03 -12.85 7.92
C LYS A 214 36.29 -13.95 8.97
N ALA A 215 35.23 -14.55 9.49
CA ALA A 215 35.34 -15.70 10.37
C ALA A 215 35.85 -16.98 9.68
N ARG A 216 35.73 -17.09 8.35
CA ARG A 216 36.15 -18.25 7.54
C ARG A 216 37.46 -18.04 6.77
N ALA A 217 37.85 -16.81 6.49
CA ALA A 217 39.03 -16.43 5.72
C ALA A 217 39.84 -15.43 6.54
N ALA A 218 41.07 -15.79 6.89
CA ALA A 218 41.95 -15.06 7.80
C ALA A 218 42.55 -13.75 7.22
N GLU A 219 41.93 -13.16 6.19
CA GLU A 219 42.43 -11.97 5.50
C GLU A 219 41.33 -10.92 5.27
N ASP A 220 41.73 -9.65 5.42
CA ASP A 220 40.85 -8.49 5.38
C ASP A 220 40.78 -7.93 3.94
N PHE A 221 39.82 -8.42 3.15
CA PHE A 221 39.57 -7.93 1.79
C PHE A 221 38.35 -6.98 1.75
N ASP A 222 38.52 -5.81 1.14
CA ASP A 222 37.45 -4.84 0.89
C ASP A 222 36.76 -5.14 -0.45
N PHE A 223 35.85 -6.12 -0.46
CA PHE A 223 35.05 -6.50 -1.64
C PHE A 223 33.62 -5.99 -1.56
N ARG A 224 33.03 -5.71 -2.73
CA ARG A 224 31.62 -5.29 -2.88
C ARG A 224 30.82 -6.39 -3.58
N TYR A 225 29.60 -6.64 -3.13
CA TYR A 225 28.69 -7.54 -3.85
C TYR A 225 27.81 -6.75 -4.81
N VAL A 226 27.58 -7.32 -5.98
CA VAL A 226 26.59 -6.83 -6.92
C VAL A 226 25.31 -7.61 -6.70
N ASP A 227 24.28 -6.94 -6.21
CA ASP A 227 22.99 -7.57 -5.94
C ASP A 227 21.91 -7.02 -6.85
N LEU A 228 21.17 -7.93 -7.49
CA LEU A 228 19.89 -7.65 -8.14
C LEU A 228 18.78 -7.89 -7.11
N ASN A 229 18.10 -6.81 -6.74
CA ASN A 229 16.96 -6.81 -5.84
C ASN A 229 15.67 -6.75 -6.67
N ARG A 230 14.82 -7.74 -6.44
CA ARG A 230 13.53 -7.96 -7.07
C ARG A 230 12.48 -8.07 -5.98
N CYS A 231 11.20 -7.96 -6.34
CA CYS A 231 10.16 -7.92 -5.33
C CYS A 231 10.06 -9.22 -4.52
N ARG A 232 10.25 -10.35 -5.19
CA ARG A 232 10.20 -11.69 -4.59
C ARG A 232 11.57 -12.26 -4.20
N GLY A 233 12.66 -11.52 -4.37
CA GLY A 233 13.96 -12.07 -4.03
C GLY A 233 15.16 -11.19 -4.31
N ARG A 234 16.31 -11.65 -3.83
CA ARG A 234 17.62 -11.04 -4.04
C ARG A 234 18.53 -12.07 -4.70
N ARG A 235 19.21 -11.67 -5.77
CA ARG A 235 20.22 -12.49 -6.44
C ARG A 235 21.56 -11.75 -6.46
N THR A 236 22.59 -12.35 -5.86
CA THR A 236 23.96 -11.85 -6.02
C THR A 236 24.48 -12.26 -7.39
N LEU A 237 24.81 -11.27 -8.22
CA LEU A 237 25.31 -11.46 -9.58
C LEU A 237 26.83 -11.67 -9.61
N GLY A 238 27.54 -11.06 -8.67
CA GLY A 238 28.99 -11.17 -8.63
C GLY A 238 29.62 -10.51 -7.43
N ARG A 239 30.94 -10.67 -7.35
CA ARG A 239 31.83 -10.04 -6.38
C ARG A 239 32.80 -9.14 -7.12
N ILE A 240 33.00 -7.95 -6.61
CA ILE A 240 33.96 -6.98 -7.12
C ILE A 240 35.09 -6.88 -6.09
N ASP A 241 36.26 -7.42 -6.46
CA ASP A 241 37.47 -7.48 -5.63
C ASP A 241 38.36 -6.24 -5.80
N THR A 242 38.19 -5.49 -6.89
CA THR A 242 38.96 -4.28 -7.20
C THR A 242 38.07 -3.03 -7.12
N LYS A 243 38.68 -1.86 -6.97
CA LYS A 243 37.95 -0.58 -7.10
C LYS A 243 37.54 -0.37 -8.56
N ILE A 244 36.49 -1.04 -9.01
CA ILE A 244 35.81 -0.73 -10.27
C ILE A 244 35.21 0.67 -10.13
N ALA A 245 35.50 1.52 -11.10
CA ALA A 245 34.90 2.84 -11.18
C ALA A 245 33.43 2.66 -11.55
N THR A 246 32.53 3.41 -10.89
CA THR A 246 31.09 3.20 -11.03
C THR A 246 30.61 3.27 -12.50
N HIS A 247 31.27 4.07 -13.34
CA HIS A 247 30.97 4.21 -14.76
C HIS A 247 31.24 2.92 -15.58
N ASP A 248 32.21 2.10 -15.18
CA ASP A 248 32.50 0.83 -15.83
C ASP A 248 31.36 -0.19 -15.60
N PHE A 249 30.57 0.03 -14.54
CA PHE A 249 29.45 -0.84 -14.21
C PHE A 249 28.15 -0.45 -14.94
N ASP A 250 28.03 0.78 -15.43
CA ASP A 250 26.80 1.29 -16.05
C ASP A 250 26.33 0.42 -17.24
N ALA A 251 27.27 0.00 -18.09
CA ALA A 251 26.95 -0.86 -19.24
C ALA A 251 26.40 -2.23 -18.81
N SER A 252 26.99 -2.81 -17.75
CA SER A 252 26.54 -4.10 -17.19
C SER A 252 25.19 -3.99 -16.49
N ALA A 253 24.99 -2.90 -15.74
CA ALA A 253 23.73 -2.59 -15.09
C ALA A 253 22.61 -2.42 -16.13
N ARG A 254 22.87 -1.61 -17.16
CA ARG A 254 21.94 -1.37 -18.26
C ARG A 254 21.54 -2.67 -18.94
N ALA A 255 22.50 -3.52 -19.32
CA ALA A 255 22.21 -4.79 -19.98
C ALA A 255 21.40 -5.76 -19.10
N SER A 256 21.71 -5.82 -17.80
CA SER A 256 20.99 -6.68 -16.86
C SER A 256 19.55 -6.20 -16.62
N LEU A 257 19.38 -4.89 -16.49
CA LEU A 257 18.09 -4.28 -16.17
C LEU A 257 17.21 -4.13 -17.41
N SER A 258 17.75 -3.95 -18.61
CA SER A 258 16.96 -4.01 -19.84
C SER A 258 16.33 -5.39 -20.04
N ALA A 259 17.07 -6.46 -19.73
CA ALA A 259 16.54 -7.82 -19.75
C ALA A 259 15.42 -8.02 -18.71
N TYR A 260 15.53 -7.42 -17.53
CA TYR A 260 14.45 -7.43 -16.54
C TYR A 260 13.21 -6.68 -17.03
N LEU A 261 13.37 -5.50 -17.65
CA LEU A 261 12.26 -4.69 -18.14
C LEU A 261 11.43 -5.38 -19.22
N ALA A 262 12.03 -6.31 -19.98
CA ALA A 262 11.30 -7.13 -20.96
C ALA A 262 10.32 -8.13 -20.31
N ALA A 263 10.59 -8.55 -19.07
CA ALA A 263 9.77 -9.51 -18.33
C ALA A 263 9.85 -9.26 -16.81
N PRO A 264 9.25 -8.16 -16.32
CA PRO A 264 9.35 -7.76 -14.93
C PRO A 264 8.54 -8.68 -14.00
N ASP A 265 8.86 -8.66 -12.71
CA ASP A 265 8.04 -9.35 -11.71
C ASP A 265 6.67 -8.73 -11.63
N GLN A 266 5.64 -9.57 -11.63
CA GLN A 266 4.27 -9.14 -11.41
C GLN A 266 3.77 -9.71 -10.07
N PRO A 267 2.88 -8.96 -9.36
CA PRO A 267 2.14 -9.50 -8.24
C PRO A 267 1.28 -10.68 -8.71
N ASP A 268 0.93 -11.55 -7.77
CA ASP A 268 -0.02 -12.62 -8.04
C ASP A 268 -1.42 -12.01 -8.22
N THR A 269 -2.21 -12.58 -9.12
CA THR A 269 -3.58 -12.15 -9.44
C THR A 269 -4.62 -12.90 -8.62
N GLU A 270 -4.24 -13.99 -7.96
CA GLU A 270 -5.15 -14.80 -7.13
C GLU A 270 -4.90 -14.60 -5.64
N THR A 271 -3.66 -14.27 -5.26
CA THR A 271 -3.27 -14.10 -3.85
C THR A 271 -2.54 -12.79 -3.62
N ILE A 272 -2.65 -12.25 -2.40
CA ILE A 272 -1.92 -11.05 -2.02
C ILE A 272 -0.50 -11.47 -1.62
N THR A 273 0.41 -11.40 -2.58
CA THR A 273 1.84 -11.66 -2.34
C THR A 273 2.59 -10.36 -2.05
N LEU A 274 3.18 -10.26 -0.87
CA LEU A 274 3.91 -9.07 -0.45
C LEU A 274 5.32 -9.01 -1.02
N CYS A 275 5.81 -7.79 -1.19
CA CYS A 275 7.17 -7.53 -1.59
C CYS A 275 8.12 -7.74 -0.40
N ALA A 276 9.09 -8.64 -0.54
CA ALA A 276 9.94 -9.02 0.59
C ALA A 276 10.88 -7.90 1.06
N PHE A 277 11.29 -7.01 0.14
CA PHE A 277 12.32 -5.99 0.42
C PHE A 277 12.02 -4.65 -0.28
N PRO A 278 10.89 -3.97 0.02
CA PRO A 278 10.47 -2.74 -0.67
C PRO A 278 11.56 -1.65 -0.69
N ASP A 279 12.24 -1.45 0.43
CA ASP A 279 13.30 -0.44 0.57
C ASP A 279 14.55 -0.73 -0.27
N ARG A 280 14.71 -1.97 -0.74
CA ARG A 280 15.80 -2.34 -1.67
C ARG A 280 15.42 -2.15 -3.13
N LEU A 281 14.13 -2.06 -3.45
CA LEU A 281 13.66 -1.76 -4.80
C LEU A 281 13.71 -0.26 -5.07
N LEU A 282 13.35 0.56 -4.09
CA LEU A 282 13.43 2.02 -4.21
C LEU A 282 14.31 2.55 -3.07
N PRO A 283 15.64 2.63 -3.27
CA PRO A 283 16.57 3.02 -2.22
C PRO A 283 16.26 4.41 -1.68
N GLY A 284 16.29 4.56 -0.36
CA GLY A 284 15.98 5.80 0.33
C GLY A 284 16.99 6.93 0.09
N VAL A 285 16.60 8.14 0.49
CA VAL A 285 17.54 9.27 0.61
C VAL A 285 18.49 9.04 1.80
N PRO A 286 19.80 9.34 1.67
CA PRO A 286 20.71 9.30 2.81
C PRO A 286 20.21 10.25 3.92
N LYS A 287 20.23 9.79 5.17
CA LYS A 287 19.96 10.68 6.31
C LYS A 287 21.14 11.66 6.49
N PRO A 288 20.87 12.92 6.86
CA PRO A 288 21.92 13.91 7.15
C PRO A 288 22.83 13.50 8.30
#